data_AF-A0A6D2HDZ8-F1
#
_entry.id   AF-A0A6D2HDZ8-F1
#
_cell.length_a   1.000
_cell.length_b   1.000
_cell.length_c   1.000
_cell.angle_alpha   90.00
_cell.angle_beta   90.00
_cell.angle_gamma   90.00
#
_symmetry.space_group_name_H-M   'P 1'
#
loop_
_entity.id
_entity.type
_entity.pdbx_description
1 polymer ?
#
loop_
_entity_poly.entity_id
_entity_poly.type
_entity_poly.pdbx_seq_one_letter_code
_entity_poly.pdbx_strand_id
1 'polypeptide(L)'
;MSSLSSKFSVAKTGVFWDLDGCPIPAGLGPVAISANIKLALENMGYTGNISISAYSAEQQSQQVESEFESAHIKLQHRGTRQETDNLMYLDVMFWGVDHKSEATNVMLISKHLYRNADFVSGLVQLKEKENNILLVHLYNPGGLPLRDTATSTWVWKSLATGGTPLVGHCTRPQPPTPSPPSPCSVRTTTTRALRLANKPKKRLPKLRLKRRKTSRAIPAPED
;
A
#
# COMPACT_ATOMS: atom_id res chain seq x y z
N MET A 1 10.56 22.89 -7.10
CA MET A 1 9.81 21.94 -6.24
C MET A 1 10.46 20.58 -6.41
N SER A 2 11.07 20.04 -5.37
CA SER A 2 11.71 18.72 -5.44
C SER A 2 10.62 17.67 -5.65
N SER A 3 10.84 16.71 -6.54
CA SER A 3 9.89 15.63 -6.80
C SER A 3 10.24 14.46 -5.89
N LEU A 4 9.29 13.97 -5.10
CA LEU A 4 9.44 12.69 -4.41
C LEU A 4 9.55 11.56 -5.43
N SER A 5 10.35 10.55 -5.08
CA SER A 5 10.47 9.33 -5.86
C SER A 5 9.09 8.75 -6.18
N SER A 6 8.86 8.39 -7.44
CA SER A 6 7.60 7.82 -7.92
C SER A 6 7.20 6.53 -7.22
N LYS A 7 8.16 5.85 -6.56
CA LYS A 7 7.91 4.64 -5.78
C LYS A 7 6.89 4.82 -4.67
N PHE A 8 6.76 6.03 -4.10
CA PHE A 8 5.81 6.30 -3.02
C PHE A 8 4.37 6.53 -3.49
N SER A 9 4.16 6.77 -4.79
CA SER A 9 2.82 7.07 -5.32
C SER A 9 1.89 5.86 -5.20
N VAL A 10 2.35 4.68 -5.60
CA VAL A 10 1.57 3.43 -5.56
C VAL A 10 1.88 2.56 -4.34
N ALA A 11 2.74 3.04 -3.44
CA ALA A 11 3.14 2.34 -2.24
C ALA A 11 1.99 2.23 -1.22
N LYS A 12 1.98 1.13 -0.46
CA LYS A 12 1.05 0.94 0.65
C LYS A 12 1.21 2.06 1.67
N THR A 13 0.10 2.49 2.27
CA THR A 13 0.07 3.55 3.28
C THR A 13 -0.54 3.02 4.58
N GLY A 14 0.27 3.03 5.64
CA GLY A 14 -0.19 2.77 7.00
C GLY A 14 -0.55 4.08 7.70
N VAL A 15 -1.78 4.21 8.17
CA VAL A 15 -2.28 5.37 8.91
C VAL A 15 -2.46 4.97 10.37
N PHE A 16 -1.74 5.64 11.27
CA PHE A 16 -1.76 5.40 12.71
C PHE A 16 -2.28 6.63 13.42
N TRP A 17 -3.43 6.49 14.06
CA TRP A 17 -4.24 7.61 14.54
C TRP A 17 -4.50 7.55 16.05
N ASP A 18 -3.89 8.47 16.79
CA ASP A 18 -4.22 8.79 18.18
C ASP A 18 -5.59 9.47 18.23
N LEU A 19 -6.64 8.68 18.46
CA LEU A 19 -8.03 9.11 18.46
C LEU A 19 -8.30 10.11 19.58
N ASP A 20 -7.74 9.86 20.77
CA ASP A 20 -7.86 10.73 21.93
C ASP A 20 -7.20 12.10 21.70
N GLY A 21 -6.05 12.11 21.01
CA GLY A 21 -5.31 13.33 20.68
C GLY A 21 -5.93 14.10 19.53
N CYS A 22 -6.49 13.40 18.55
CA CYS A 22 -7.12 13.97 17.35
C CYS A 22 -8.54 13.41 17.18
N PRO A 23 -9.51 13.83 17.99
CA PRO A 23 -10.86 13.26 17.98
C PRO A 23 -11.61 13.59 16.69
N ILE A 24 -12.63 12.78 16.40
CA ILE A 24 -13.54 13.03 15.26
C ILE A 24 -14.21 14.40 15.45
N PRO A 25 -14.10 15.33 14.48
CA PRO A 25 -14.79 16.61 14.54
C PRO A 25 -16.31 16.44 14.58
N ALA A 26 -16.99 17.38 15.25
CA ALA A 26 -18.44 17.38 15.35
C ALA A 26 -19.12 17.30 13.97
N GLY A 27 -20.15 16.45 13.86
CA GLY A 27 -20.89 16.23 12.62
C GLY A 27 -20.23 15.27 11.63
N LEU A 28 -19.07 14.71 11.97
CA LEU A 28 -18.43 13.64 11.20
C LEU A 28 -18.51 12.31 11.96
N GLY A 29 -18.44 11.21 11.22
CA GLY A 29 -18.31 9.85 11.75
C GLY A 29 -17.11 9.11 11.14
N PRO A 30 -16.78 7.90 11.62
CA PRO A 30 -15.61 7.14 11.18
C PRO A 30 -15.56 6.92 9.66
N VAL A 31 -16.72 6.66 9.04
CA VAL A 31 -16.85 6.46 7.59
C VAL A 31 -16.42 7.71 6.81
N ALA A 32 -16.88 8.89 7.24
CA ALA A 32 -16.51 10.16 6.63
C ALA A 32 -15.02 10.45 6.81
N ILE A 33 -14.46 10.17 7.99
CA ILE A 33 -13.03 10.34 8.25
C ILE A 33 -12.18 9.42 7.36
N SER A 34 -12.54 8.13 7.24
CA SER A 34 -11.87 7.18 6.36
C SER A 34 -11.86 7.67 4.91
N ALA A 35 -13.02 8.14 4.41
CA ALA A 35 -13.13 8.70 3.07
C ALA A 35 -12.27 9.97 2.87
N ASN A 36 -12.29 10.88 3.85
CA ASN A 36 -11.54 12.14 3.79
C ASN A 36 -10.03 11.94 3.84
N ILE A 37 -9.53 11.01 4.65
CA ILE A 37 -8.11 10.64 4.68
C ILE A 37 -7.68 10.07 3.32
N LYS A 38 -8.47 9.16 2.75
CA LYS A 38 -8.21 8.57 1.42
C LYS A 38 -8.18 9.64 0.34
N LEU A 39 -9.17 10.54 0.32
CA LEU A 39 -9.25 11.64 -0.62
C LEU A 39 -8.05 12.59 -0.51
N ALA A 40 -7.65 12.98 0.70
CA ALA A 40 -6.51 13.86 0.91
C ALA A 40 -5.18 13.24 0.43
N LEU A 41 -5.00 11.94 0.68
CA LEU A 41 -3.84 11.17 0.21
C LEU A 41 -3.83 11.07 -1.33
N GLU A 42 -4.97 10.73 -1.94
CA GLU A 42 -5.13 10.63 -3.39
C GLU A 42 -4.85 11.97 -4.09
N ASN A 43 -5.38 13.07 -3.56
CA ASN A 43 -5.11 14.42 -4.07
C ASN A 43 -3.61 14.75 -4.04
N MET A 44 -2.90 14.24 -3.03
CA MET A 44 -1.44 14.34 -2.94
C MET A 44 -0.68 13.30 -3.77
N GLY A 45 -1.36 12.43 -4.53
CA GLY A 45 -0.73 11.44 -5.42
C GLY A 45 -0.34 10.13 -4.74
N TYR A 46 -0.81 9.87 -3.52
CA TYR A 46 -0.69 8.59 -2.84
C TYR A 46 -1.92 7.74 -3.16
N THR A 47 -1.79 6.83 -4.11
CA THR A 47 -2.89 6.02 -4.67
C THR A 47 -2.77 4.53 -4.34
N GLY A 48 -1.78 4.14 -3.54
CA GLY A 48 -1.65 2.76 -3.06
C GLY A 48 -2.69 2.38 -2.00
N ASN A 49 -2.72 1.11 -1.60
CA ASN A 49 -3.66 0.62 -0.59
C ASN A 49 -3.44 1.32 0.76
N ILE A 50 -4.53 1.71 1.41
CA ILE A 50 -4.51 2.43 2.69
C ILE A 50 -5.08 1.54 3.80
N SER A 51 -4.31 1.36 4.87
CA SER A 51 -4.72 0.68 6.10
C SER A 51 -4.79 1.69 7.24
N ILE A 52 -5.90 1.76 7.96
CA ILE A 52 -6.12 2.75 9.03
C ILE A 52 -6.30 2.03 10.36
N SER A 53 -5.49 2.41 11.34
CA SER A 53 -5.58 1.98 12.74
C SER A 53 -5.80 3.19 13.64
N ALA A 54 -6.82 3.12 14.49
CA ALA A 54 -7.14 4.14 15.49
C ALA A 54 -6.85 3.62 16.90
N TYR A 55 -6.35 4.49 17.77
CA TYR A 55 -5.88 4.16 19.11
C TYR A 55 -6.56 5.04 20.15
N SER A 56 -7.19 4.43 21.14
CA SER A 56 -7.94 5.08 22.22
C SER A 56 -7.58 4.45 23.56
N ALA A 57 -7.30 5.24 24.59
CA ALA A 57 -7.07 4.73 25.93
C ALA A 57 -8.35 4.13 26.52
N GLU A 58 -9.47 4.77 26.21
CA GLU A 58 -10.79 4.36 26.68
C GLU A 58 -11.38 3.31 25.73
N GLN A 59 -12.04 2.31 26.32
CA GLN A 59 -12.85 1.37 25.57
C GLN A 59 -14.09 2.08 25.03
N GLN A 60 -14.37 1.90 23.74
CA GLN A 60 -15.53 2.50 23.09
C GLN A 60 -16.76 1.60 23.25
N SER A 61 -17.95 2.17 23.07
CA SER A 61 -19.18 1.37 23.06
C SER A 61 -19.22 0.44 21.84
N GLN A 62 -19.93 -0.69 21.92
CA GLN A 62 -20.09 -1.64 20.81
C GLN A 62 -20.62 -0.98 19.53
N GLN A 63 -21.50 0.01 19.67
CA GLN A 63 -22.02 0.78 18.55
C GLN A 63 -20.90 1.55 17.85
N VAL A 64 -20.06 2.24 18.62
CA VAL A 64 -18.90 2.98 18.07
C VAL A 64 -17.90 2.01 17.43
N GLU A 65 -17.59 0.89 18.08
CA GLU A 65 -16.69 -0.12 17.49
C GLU A 65 -17.20 -0.63 16.13
N SER A 66 -18.51 -0.89 16.01
CA SER A 66 -19.15 -1.28 14.75
C SER A 66 -19.06 -0.20 13.66
N GLU A 67 -19.20 1.08 14.03
CA GLU A 67 -19.02 2.18 13.08
C GLU A 67 -17.59 2.26 12.55
N PHE A 68 -16.58 2.06 13.40
CA PHE A 68 -15.17 1.99 12.98
C PHE A 68 -14.90 0.79 12.07
N GLU A 69 -15.46 -0.37 12.38
CA GLU A 69 -15.36 -1.57 11.54
C GLU A 69 -15.98 -1.34 10.16
N SER A 70 -17.17 -0.73 10.11
CA SER A 70 -17.85 -0.36 8.86
C SER A 70 -17.05 0.63 8.00
N ALA A 71 -16.23 1.47 8.64
CA ALA A 71 -15.32 2.41 7.99
C ALA A 71 -13.98 1.78 7.56
N HIS A 72 -13.79 0.48 7.85
CA HIS A 72 -12.53 -0.25 7.70
C HIS A 72 -11.38 0.38 8.49
N ILE A 73 -11.65 0.82 9.71
CA ILE A 73 -10.66 1.35 10.64
C ILE A 73 -10.51 0.36 11.79
N LYS A 74 -9.28 -0.14 12.00
CA LYS A 74 -8.96 -1.02 13.12
C LYS A 74 -8.86 -0.19 14.40
N LEU A 75 -9.90 -0.22 15.24
CA LEU A 75 -9.87 0.43 16.55
C LEU A 75 -9.15 -0.44 17.58
N GLN A 76 -8.21 0.13 18.31
CA GLN A 76 -7.39 -0.55 19.32
C GLN A 76 -7.38 0.24 20.63
N HIS A 77 -7.45 -0.48 21.76
CA HIS A 77 -7.36 0.10 23.10
C HIS A 77 -6.57 -0.84 24.03
N ARG A 78 -5.85 -0.26 25.00
CA ARG A 78 -5.09 -1.00 26.03
C ARG A 78 -5.42 -0.57 27.47
N GLY A 79 -6.47 0.21 27.68
CA GLY A 79 -6.98 0.57 29.01
C GLY A 79 -6.28 1.76 29.66
N THR A 80 -4.99 2.01 29.39
CA THR A 80 -4.31 3.25 29.79
C THR A 80 -3.76 4.02 28.59
N ARG A 81 -3.55 5.33 28.79
CA ARG A 81 -2.95 6.22 27.80
C ARG A 81 -1.54 5.77 27.41
N GLN A 82 -0.71 5.45 28.41
CA GLN A 82 0.68 5.04 28.18
C GLN A 82 0.79 3.73 27.39
N GLU A 83 -0.04 2.74 27.72
CA GLU A 83 -0.03 1.45 27.01
C GLU A 83 -0.56 1.58 25.59
N THR A 84 -1.54 2.47 25.38
CA THR A 84 -2.09 2.77 24.05
C THR A 84 -1.08 3.53 23.18
N ASP A 85 -0.39 4.53 23.73
CA ASP A 85 0.69 5.24 23.04
C ASP A 85 1.85 4.27 22.69
N ASN A 86 2.21 3.36 23.60
CA ASN A 86 3.22 2.32 23.35
C ASN A 86 2.76 1.33 22.27
N LEU A 87 1.48 0.96 22.25
CA LEU A 87 0.94 0.08 21.20
C LEU A 87 1.03 0.74 19.83
N MET A 88 0.62 2.01 19.71
CA MET A 88 0.75 2.75 18.45
C MET A 88 2.21 2.82 18.01
N TYR A 89 3.14 3.10 18.92
CA TYR A 89 4.57 3.09 18.63
C TYR A 89 5.05 1.75 18.08
N LEU A 90 4.70 0.65 18.73
CA LEU A 90 5.09 -0.70 18.30
C LEU A 90 4.51 -1.02 16.92
N ASP A 91 3.24 -0.71 16.67
CA ASP A 91 2.60 -0.96 15.37
C ASP A 91 3.28 -0.16 14.24
N VAL A 92 3.70 1.09 14.51
CA VAL A 92 4.46 1.91 13.55
C VAL A 92 5.83 1.28 13.24
N MET A 93 6.54 0.78 14.27
CA MET A 93 7.83 0.13 14.07
C MET A 93 7.69 -1.22 13.35
N PHE A 94 6.68 -2.02 13.70
CA PHE A 94 6.38 -3.29 13.02
C PHE A 94 6.00 -3.09 11.57
N TRP A 95 5.26 -2.04 11.24
CA TRP A 95 4.98 -1.69 9.84
C TRP A 95 6.25 -1.60 8.99
N GLY A 96 7.28 -0.91 9.51
CA GLY A 96 8.57 -0.80 8.82
C GLY A 96 9.33 -2.12 8.72
N VAL A 97 9.19 -3.01 9.71
CA VAL A 97 9.79 -4.35 9.70
C VAL A 97 9.11 -5.24 8.65
N ASP A 98 7.78 -5.24 8.63
CA ASP A 98 6.96 -6.05 7.73
C ASP A 98 7.15 -5.67 6.26
N HIS A 99 7.54 -4.42 6.00
CA HIS A 99 7.75 -3.90 4.64
C HIS A 99 9.21 -3.55 4.33
N LYS A 100 10.19 -4.17 5.02
CA LYS A 100 11.62 -3.85 4.90
C LYS A 100 12.21 -3.87 3.47
N SER A 101 11.54 -4.52 2.52
CA SER A 101 11.98 -4.65 1.12
C SER A 101 11.12 -3.85 0.13
N GLU A 102 10.18 -3.04 0.61
CA GLU A 102 9.24 -2.27 -0.21
C GLU A 102 9.23 -0.81 0.27
N ALA A 103 9.12 0.13 -0.67
CA ALA A 103 8.84 1.51 -0.29
C ALA A 103 7.40 1.59 0.26
N THR A 104 7.22 2.25 1.41
CA THR A 104 5.88 2.49 1.99
C THR A 104 5.68 3.94 2.40
N ASN A 105 4.43 4.30 2.69
CA ASN A 105 4.08 5.55 3.34
C ASN A 105 3.59 5.27 4.77
N VAL A 106 4.03 6.08 5.73
CA VAL A 106 3.58 6.04 7.12
C VAL A 106 2.98 7.40 7.46
N MET A 107 1.68 7.43 7.75
CA MET A 107 0.98 8.63 8.22
C MET A 107 0.68 8.54 9.71
N LEU A 108 1.13 9.54 10.46
CA LEU A 108 0.91 9.63 11.89
C LEU A 108 -0.01 10.80 12.23
N ILE A 109 -1.11 10.50 12.90
CA ILE A 109 -2.11 11.49 13.33
C ILE A 109 -2.09 11.54 14.85
N SER A 110 -1.47 12.58 15.42
CA SER A 110 -1.45 12.75 16.88
C SER A 110 -1.20 14.19 17.30
N LYS A 111 -1.74 14.55 18.48
CA LYS A 111 -1.46 15.79 19.18
C LYS A 111 -0.05 15.84 19.77
N HIS A 112 0.57 14.68 20.02
CA HIS A 112 1.74 14.55 20.90
C HIS A 112 2.90 13.78 20.26
N LEU A 113 3.07 13.89 18.95
CA LEU A 113 4.11 13.20 18.16
C LEU A 113 5.55 13.37 18.70
N TYR A 114 5.83 14.43 19.44
CA TYR A 114 7.19 14.80 19.89
C TYR A 114 7.45 14.57 21.38
N ARG A 115 6.51 13.98 22.13
CA ARG A 115 6.69 13.79 23.58
C ARG A 115 7.75 12.76 23.94
N ASN A 116 8.04 11.82 23.03
CA ASN A 116 8.97 10.72 23.27
C ASN A 116 10.13 10.76 22.25
N ALA A 117 11.36 10.94 22.76
CA ALA A 117 12.56 11.00 21.93
C ALA A 117 12.83 9.69 21.18
N ASP A 118 12.50 8.54 21.78
CA ASP A 118 12.65 7.23 21.15
C ASP A 118 11.69 7.10 19.97
N PHE A 119 10.48 7.62 20.10
CA PHE A 119 9.52 7.62 19.00
C PHE A 119 10.04 8.43 17.82
N VAL A 120 10.52 9.64 18.10
CA VAL A 120 11.12 10.54 17.09
C VAL A 120 12.32 9.87 16.39
N SER A 121 13.20 9.23 17.15
CA SER A 121 14.34 8.45 16.61
C SER A 121 13.87 7.31 15.71
N GLY A 122 12.81 6.60 16.11
CA GLY A 122 12.18 5.55 15.30
C GLY A 122 11.70 6.07 13.94
N LEU A 123 11.12 7.28 13.88
CA LEU A 123 10.66 7.88 12.62
C LEU A 123 11.81 8.21 11.66
N VAL A 124 12.94 8.67 12.20
CA VAL A 124 14.15 8.91 11.40
C VAL A 124 14.66 7.60 10.80
N GLN A 125 14.72 6.53 11.62
CA GLN A 125 15.14 5.20 11.14
C GLN A 125 14.19 4.62 10.09
N LEU A 126 12.88 4.83 10.24
CA LEU A 126 11.90 4.42 9.22
C LEU A 126 12.15 5.14 7.91
N LYS A 127 12.42 6.46 7.95
CA LYS A 127 12.76 7.23 6.76
C LYS A 127 13.99 6.71 6.04
N GLU A 128 15.05 6.42 6.79
CA GLU A 128 16.30 5.86 6.26
C GLU A 128 16.09 4.50 5.59
N LYS A 129 15.10 3.74 6.04
CA LYS A 129 14.69 2.44 5.48
C LYS A 129 13.59 2.55 4.42
N GLU A 130 13.60 3.63 3.65
CA GLU A 130 12.68 3.86 2.53
C GLU A 130 11.19 3.96 2.89
N ASN A 131 10.86 4.44 4.09
CA ASN A 131 9.47 4.80 4.42
C ASN A 131 9.28 6.31 4.27
N ASN A 132 8.27 6.72 3.50
CA ASN A 132 7.88 8.11 3.39
C ASN A 132 7.02 8.50 4.60
N ILE A 133 7.46 9.50 5.36
CA ILE A 133 6.80 9.92 6.61
C ILE A 133 5.87 11.10 6.35
N LEU A 134 4.60 10.95 6.74
CA LEU A 134 3.53 11.95 6.66
C LEU A 134 3.05 12.27 8.08
N LEU A 135 3.00 13.54 8.46
CA LEU A 135 2.61 13.95 9.82
C LEU A 135 1.31 14.73 9.82
N VAL A 136 0.52 14.56 10.87
CA VAL A 136 -0.74 15.26 11.06
C VAL A 136 -0.85 15.68 12.52
N HIS A 137 -0.90 16.99 12.75
CA HIS A 137 -0.97 17.59 14.07
C HIS A 137 -2.37 18.10 14.37
N LEU A 138 -2.79 18.05 15.63
CA LEU A 138 -4.06 18.65 16.05
C LEU A 138 -4.15 20.15 15.69
N TYR A 139 -3.06 20.89 15.94
CA TYR A 139 -2.93 22.32 15.68
C TYR A 139 -1.67 22.60 14.84
N ASN A 140 -1.60 23.78 14.22
CA ASN A 140 -0.39 24.22 13.54
C ASN A 140 0.75 24.38 14.56
N PRO A 141 1.85 23.61 14.47
CA PRO A 141 2.90 23.59 15.49
C PRO A 141 3.82 24.83 15.48
N GLY A 142 3.63 25.82 14.60
CA GLY A 142 4.28 27.14 14.72
C GLY A 142 5.80 27.14 14.57
N GLY A 143 6.34 26.16 13.82
CA GLY A 143 7.75 25.81 13.75
C GLY A 143 7.85 24.30 13.90
N LEU A 144 8.30 23.60 12.86
CA LEU A 144 8.09 22.16 12.73
C LEU A 144 9.33 21.35 13.13
N PRO A 145 9.35 20.66 14.29
CA PRO A 145 10.27 19.55 14.51
C PRO A 145 10.02 18.47 13.44
N LEU A 146 11.08 17.79 13.00
CA LEU A 146 11.05 16.79 11.91
C LEU A 146 10.78 17.36 10.51
N ARG A 147 11.05 18.65 10.25
CA ARG A 147 10.99 19.23 8.89
C ARG A 147 11.78 18.41 7.86
N ASP A 148 12.92 17.86 8.26
CA ASP A 148 13.78 17.07 7.40
C ASP A 148 13.40 15.58 7.35
N THR A 149 12.47 15.14 8.20
CA THR A 149 11.96 13.75 8.23
C THR A 149 10.62 13.66 7.53
N ALA A 150 9.66 14.50 7.90
CA ALA A 150 8.33 14.56 7.34
C ALA A 150 8.35 15.15 5.93
N THR A 151 7.72 14.44 5.01
CA THR A 151 7.64 14.84 3.61
C THR A 151 6.46 15.77 3.35
N SER A 152 5.34 15.50 4.03
CA SER A 152 4.17 16.36 4.05
C SER A 152 3.56 16.43 5.43
N THR A 153 2.99 17.59 5.78
CA THR A 153 2.39 17.82 7.11
C THR A 153 1.01 18.44 7.01
N TRP A 154 0.02 17.88 7.69
CA TRP A 154 -1.34 18.43 7.78
C TRP A 154 -1.65 18.97 9.18
N VAL A 155 -2.62 19.88 9.22
CA VAL A 155 -3.43 20.11 10.43
C VAL A 155 -4.62 19.16 10.38
N TRP A 156 -4.95 18.55 11.51
CA TRP A 156 -6.00 17.53 11.64
C TRP A 156 -7.33 18.01 11.06
N LYS A 157 -7.75 19.24 11.38
CA LYS A 157 -8.98 19.83 10.84
C LYS A 157 -9.03 19.85 9.30
N SER A 158 -7.89 20.12 8.66
CA SER A 158 -7.78 20.09 7.19
C SER A 158 -7.91 18.65 6.68
N LEU A 159 -7.12 17.72 7.23
CA LEU A 159 -7.15 16.32 6.80
C LEU A 159 -8.53 15.67 7.01
N ALA A 160 -9.15 15.92 8.16
CA ALA A 160 -10.45 15.37 8.54
C ALA A 160 -11.59 15.81 7.59
N THR A 161 -11.35 16.78 6.71
CA THR A 161 -12.28 17.26 5.69
C THR A 161 -11.77 17.06 4.26
N GLY A 162 -10.72 16.24 4.07
CA GLY A 162 -10.14 15.94 2.75
C GLY A 162 -9.23 17.05 2.21
N GLY A 163 -8.83 17.99 3.06
CA GLY A 163 -8.04 19.15 2.72
C GLY A 163 -6.55 18.87 2.47
N THR A 164 -5.82 19.94 2.14
CA THR A 164 -4.42 19.89 1.74
C THR A 164 -3.46 20.03 2.94
N PRO A 165 -2.19 19.61 2.77
CA PRO A 165 -1.15 19.83 3.77
C PRO A 165 -0.79 21.33 3.90
N LEU A 166 0.01 21.65 4.92
CA LEU A 166 0.54 22.98 5.20
C LEU A 166 1.45 23.45 4.06
N VAL A 167 1.22 24.68 3.59
CA VAL A 167 1.99 25.33 2.53
C VAL A 167 3.48 25.39 2.90
N GLY A 168 4.35 25.01 1.97
CA GLY A 168 5.81 24.96 2.18
C GLY A 168 6.36 23.62 2.70
N HIS A 169 5.48 22.69 3.04
CA HIS A 169 5.80 21.32 3.48
C HIS A 169 4.93 20.31 2.75
N CYS A 170 4.87 20.44 1.42
CA CYS A 170 4.09 19.57 0.56
C CYS A 170 5.02 19.10 -0.56
N THR A 171 5.28 17.80 -0.61
CA THR A 171 5.98 17.20 -1.75
C THR A 171 5.07 16.15 -2.37
N ARG A 172 4.71 16.32 -3.64
CA ARG A 172 3.89 15.35 -4.36
C ARG A 172 4.79 14.22 -4.88
N PRO A 173 4.45 12.94 -4.68
CA PRO A 173 5.05 11.85 -5.44
C PRO A 173 4.88 12.11 -6.93
N GLN A 174 5.92 11.85 -7.71
CA GLN A 174 5.70 11.82 -9.15
C GLN A 174 4.87 10.60 -9.53
N PRO A 175 3.96 10.74 -10.51
CA PRO A 175 3.33 9.58 -11.11
C PRO A 175 4.43 8.65 -11.66
N PRO A 176 4.24 7.32 -11.62
CA PRO A 176 5.19 6.40 -12.22
C PRO A 176 5.37 6.77 -13.69
N THR A 177 6.58 7.21 -14.05
CA THR A 177 6.92 7.50 -15.43
C THR A 177 6.75 6.23 -16.25
N PRO A 178 6.01 6.25 -17.39
CA PRO A 178 5.98 5.10 -18.27
C PRO A 178 7.42 4.79 -18.69
N SER A 179 7.82 3.53 -18.52
CA SER A 179 9.12 3.07 -18.99
C SER A 179 9.27 3.41 -20.47
N PRO A 180 10.44 3.91 -20.93
CA PRO A 180 10.67 4.06 -22.35
C PRO A 180 10.48 2.69 -23.02
N PRO A 181 9.88 2.61 -24.21
CA PRO A 181 9.77 1.34 -24.91
C PRO A 181 11.17 0.76 -25.05
N SER A 182 11.35 -0.46 -24.53
CA SER A 182 12.59 -1.22 -24.71
C SER A 182 12.98 -1.17 -26.17
N PRO A 183 14.25 -0.89 -26.52
CA PRO A 183 14.68 -1.01 -27.90
C PRO A 183 14.36 -2.43 -28.33
N CYS A 184 13.45 -2.58 -29.29
CA CYS A 184 13.15 -3.86 -29.89
C CYS A 184 14.48 -4.42 -30.39
N SER A 185 14.97 -5.51 -29.80
CA SER A 185 16.18 -6.18 -30.28
C SER A 185 15.94 -6.54 -31.73
N VAL A 186 16.54 -5.76 -32.63
CA VAL A 186 16.65 -6.09 -34.05
C VAL A 186 17.33 -7.45 -34.08
N ARG A 187 16.54 -8.47 -34.39
CA ARG A 187 17.00 -9.84 -34.54
C ARG A 187 17.88 -9.82 -35.78
N THR A 188 19.19 -9.79 -35.60
CA THR A 188 20.14 -10.04 -36.69
C THR A 188 19.95 -11.50 -37.09
N THR A 189 19.12 -11.74 -38.09
CA THR A 189 18.99 -13.06 -38.72
C THR A 189 20.29 -13.37 -39.44
N THR A 190 21.12 -14.19 -38.82
CA THR A 190 22.31 -14.77 -39.45
C THR A 190 21.88 -15.58 -40.68
N THR A 191 22.41 -15.19 -41.84
CA THR A 191 22.30 -15.86 -43.13
C THR A 191 22.91 -17.27 -43.08
N ARG A 192 22.15 -18.28 -42.61
CA ARG A 192 22.56 -19.70 -42.73
C ARG A 192 21.40 -20.69 -42.78
N ALA A 193 20.23 -20.30 -43.28
CA ALA A 193 19.09 -21.20 -43.44
C ALA A 193 18.41 -21.11 -44.83
N LEU A 194 19.18 -20.77 -45.88
CA LEU A 194 18.77 -20.92 -47.27
C LEU A 194 19.73 -21.89 -47.97
N ARG A 195 19.48 -23.19 -47.79
CA ARG A 195 19.91 -24.30 -48.66
C ARG A 195 19.57 -25.61 -47.95
N LEU A 196 18.30 -26.04 -48.03
CA LEU A 196 17.89 -27.45 -47.93
C LEU A 196 16.39 -27.58 -48.28
N ALA A 197 15.95 -26.88 -49.33
CA ALA A 197 14.63 -27.08 -49.93
C ALA A 197 14.83 -27.42 -51.41
N ASN A 198 15.42 -28.59 -51.67
CA ASN A 198 15.28 -29.31 -52.93
C ASN A 198 15.88 -30.72 -52.79
N LYS A 199 15.04 -31.67 -52.37
CA LYS A 199 15.27 -33.10 -52.61
C LYS A 199 14.01 -33.71 -53.22
N PRO A 200 14.11 -34.62 -54.20
CA PRO A 200 12.97 -35.11 -54.96
C PRO A 200 12.18 -36.18 -54.18
N LYS A 201 10.86 -36.21 -54.38
CA LYS A 201 9.91 -37.16 -53.79
C LYS A 201 10.21 -38.60 -54.23
N LYS A 202 10.56 -39.49 -53.28
CA LYS A 202 10.55 -40.96 -53.50
C LYS A 202 9.12 -41.50 -53.27
N ARG A 203 8.67 -42.34 -54.20
CA ARG A 203 7.33 -42.98 -54.22
C ARG A 203 7.13 -43.97 -53.06
N LEU A 204 5.93 -43.99 -52.48
CA LEU A 204 5.50 -45.01 -51.50
C LEU A 204 5.15 -46.35 -52.19
N PRO A 205 5.43 -47.51 -51.56
CA PRO A 205 4.85 -48.79 -51.94
C PRO A 205 3.45 -49.02 -51.32
N LYS A 206 2.65 -49.83 -52.02
CA LYS A 206 1.21 -50.10 -51.78
C LYS A 206 0.94 -50.91 -50.50
N LEU A 207 -0.13 -50.56 -49.79
CA LEU A 207 -0.70 -51.36 -48.69
C LEU A 207 -1.27 -52.68 -49.18
N ARG A 208 -0.95 -53.78 -48.50
CA ARG A 208 -1.62 -55.09 -48.63
C ARG A 208 -2.64 -55.25 -47.49
N LEU A 209 -3.89 -55.44 -47.87
CA LEU A 209 -5.03 -55.72 -47.00
C LEU A 209 -4.96 -57.17 -46.49
N LYS A 210 -5.06 -57.41 -45.17
CA LYS A 210 -5.47 -58.72 -44.64
C LYS A 210 -6.63 -58.54 -43.66
N ARG A 211 -7.68 -59.33 -43.91
CA ARG A 211 -9.02 -59.31 -43.30
C ARG A 211 -9.03 -59.81 -41.85
N ARG A 212 -10.02 -59.26 -41.12
CA ARG A 212 -10.54 -59.59 -39.78
C ARG A 212 -10.67 -61.09 -39.46
N LYS A 213 -10.60 -61.41 -38.16
CA LYS A 213 -11.57 -62.30 -37.51
C LYS A 213 -12.03 -61.70 -36.19
N THR A 214 -13.36 -61.68 -36.05
CA THR A 214 -14.18 -61.30 -34.91
C THR A 214 -14.19 -62.40 -33.86
N SER A 215 -14.26 -62.04 -32.57
CA SER A 215 -15.17 -62.72 -31.63
C SER A 215 -15.59 -61.75 -30.54
N ARG A 216 -16.85 -61.91 -30.14
CA ARG A 216 -17.72 -61.02 -29.36
C ARG A 216 -17.99 -61.73 -28.04
N ALA A 217 -17.93 -61.02 -26.93
CA ALA A 217 -18.73 -61.34 -25.74
C ALA A 217 -18.84 -60.09 -24.86
N ILE A 218 -20.09 -59.70 -24.57
CA ILE A 218 -20.53 -58.71 -23.56
C ILE A 218 -21.37 -59.52 -22.53
N PRO A 219 -21.86 -58.99 -21.39
CA PRO A 219 -21.21 -58.94 -20.07
C PRO A 219 -22.15 -59.44 -18.92
N ALA A 220 -21.84 -59.03 -17.68
CA ALA A 220 -22.72 -58.71 -16.53
C ALA A 220 -22.71 -59.71 -15.35
N PRO A 221 -23.20 -59.31 -14.15
CA PRO A 221 -23.38 -57.96 -13.58
C PRO A 221 -22.73 -57.78 -12.19
N GLU A 222 -22.83 -56.53 -11.73
CA GLU A 222 -22.56 -56.04 -10.37
C GLU A 222 -23.59 -56.54 -9.34
N ASP A 223 -23.13 -56.66 -8.10
CA ASP A 223 -23.88 -56.42 -6.86
C ASP A 223 -23.05 -55.44 -5.99
#